data_AF-A0A942IWG6-F1
#
_entry.id   AF-A0A942IWG6-F1
#
_cell.length_a   1.000
_cell.length_b   1.000
_cell.length_c   1.000
_cell.angle_alpha   90.00
_cell.angle_beta   90.00
_cell.angle_gamma   90.00
#
_symmetry.space_group_name_H-M   'P 1'
#
loop_
_entity.id
_entity.type
_entity.pdbx_description
1 polymer ?
#
loop_
_entity_poly.entity_id
_entity_poly.type
_entity_poly.pdbx_seq_one_letter_code
_entity_poly.pdbx_strand_id
1 'polypeptide(L)'
;MTTISSSTQQSLNLYEALFNDVNQGTLNRQAYPGSMQLVDDYDKISSAYESDIFFAKYGVGNATSIVHNPFERQRAYELLLKILKSIDPVKYQKIHKGTPFYFIGWTTYQYRDLSKAIFYMDAAVSEDLKFPDVQSKASTRPALDFFLLSSEPGPTGLSTHLELRNIIDITLQTYNTNGGGTISIDDFRNRFVVDLLYSGPKERSLLTALYTFLLEYQEKENQISLRSDTGGSIQPFLDHLFDGARVLESLLEKRGGTGNTLNPKIVNASAIAVNRTALKSNNTLADAELEFNNQVAAGSSFQDSNFASAYIIRNTTGHSLLWPDQFANVSSYTTLYNNLVNSIFWTIEKLWLKE
;
A
#
# COMPACT_ATOMS: atom_id res chain seq x y z
N MET A 1 -31.89 8.37 -27.40
CA MET A 1 -31.07 9.30 -26.60
C MET A 1 -31.38 9.06 -25.14
N THR A 2 -30.42 8.52 -24.41
CA THR A 2 -30.50 8.35 -22.97
C THR A 2 -30.63 9.73 -22.34
N THR A 3 -31.70 10.00 -21.62
CA THR A 3 -31.90 11.31 -20.97
C THR A 3 -30.96 11.41 -19.78
N ILE A 4 -29.94 12.26 -19.88
CA ILE A 4 -28.93 12.44 -18.82
C ILE A 4 -29.54 13.30 -17.71
N SER A 5 -29.36 12.88 -16.45
CA SER A 5 -29.83 13.67 -15.30
C SER A 5 -29.11 15.02 -15.20
N SER A 6 -29.75 16.02 -14.59
CA SER A 6 -29.12 17.34 -14.35
C SER A 6 -27.84 17.23 -13.50
N SER A 7 -27.82 16.35 -12.50
CA SER A 7 -26.64 16.05 -11.69
C SER A 7 -25.50 15.43 -12.50
N THR A 8 -25.83 14.54 -13.44
CA THR A 8 -24.83 13.93 -14.33
C THR A 8 -24.29 14.97 -15.31
N GLN A 9 -25.12 15.88 -15.83
CA GLN A 9 -24.67 16.97 -16.68
C GLN A 9 -23.73 17.93 -15.95
N GLN A 10 -24.01 18.28 -14.68
CA GLN A 10 -23.11 19.09 -13.87
C GLN A 10 -21.75 18.40 -13.68
N SER A 11 -21.76 17.08 -13.46
CA SER A 11 -20.54 16.27 -13.33
C SER A 11 -19.72 16.26 -14.63
N LEU A 12 -20.39 16.13 -15.78
CA LEU A 12 -19.77 16.20 -17.11
C LEU A 12 -19.10 17.57 -17.36
N ASN A 13 -19.77 18.67 -17.01
CA ASN A 13 -19.20 20.00 -17.14
C ASN A 13 -17.98 20.20 -16.23
N LEU A 14 -18.02 19.69 -14.99
CA LEU A 14 -16.88 19.73 -14.07
C LEU A 14 -15.70 18.91 -14.59
N TYR A 15 -15.99 17.74 -15.17
CA TYR A 15 -14.98 16.89 -15.75
C TYR A 15 -14.33 17.53 -16.98
N GLU A 16 -15.11 18.16 -17.87
CA GLU A 16 -14.58 18.92 -19.00
C GLU A 16 -13.63 20.04 -18.55
N ALA A 17 -14.00 20.79 -17.51
CA ALA A 17 -13.15 21.83 -16.95
C ALA A 17 -11.80 21.27 -16.45
N LEU A 18 -11.84 20.17 -15.67
CA LEU A 18 -10.63 19.51 -15.17
C LEU A 18 -9.79 18.90 -16.31
N PHE A 19 -10.43 18.27 -17.30
CA PHE A 19 -9.75 17.68 -18.44
C PHE A 19 -8.96 18.74 -19.21
N ASN A 20 -9.61 19.87 -19.50
CA ASN A 20 -8.99 20.97 -20.23
C ASN A 20 -7.85 21.60 -19.42
N ASP A 21 -8.05 21.85 -18.13
CA ASP A 21 -7.02 22.45 -17.25
C ASP A 21 -5.75 21.59 -17.19
N VAL A 22 -5.90 20.30 -16.90
CA VAL A 22 -4.78 19.36 -16.83
C VAL A 22 -4.06 19.23 -18.17
N ASN A 23 -4.80 19.08 -19.28
CA ASN A 23 -4.20 18.83 -20.58
C ASN A 23 -3.60 20.08 -21.24
N GLN A 24 -4.03 21.29 -20.89
CA GLN A 24 -3.41 22.54 -21.35
C GLN A 24 -1.93 22.64 -20.95
N GLY A 25 -1.56 22.10 -19.79
CA GLY A 25 -0.20 22.05 -19.25
C GLY A 25 0.64 20.84 -19.68
N THR A 26 0.11 19.93 -20.51
CA THR A 26 0.82 18.71 -20.91
C THR A 26 1.55 18.87 -22.25
N LEU A 27 2.65 18.13 -22.43
CA LEU A 27 3.44 18.11 -23.68
C LEU A 27 2.62 17.65 -24.89
N ASN A 28 1.64 16.75 -24.68
CA ASN A 28 0.75 16.23 -25.70
C ASN A 28 -0.67 16.75 -25.46
N ARG A 29 -0.95 17.97 -25.92
CA ARG A 29 -2.28 18.59 -25.78
C ARG A 29 -3.35 17.70 -26.43
N GLN A 30 -4.29 17.23 -25.63
CA GLN A 30 -5.50 16.55 -26.09
C GLN A 30 -6.69 17.51 -25.97
N ALA A 31 -7.46 17.63 -27.04
CA ALA A 31 -8.72 18.37 -27.03
C ALA A 31 -9.85 17.49 -26.49
N TYR A 32 -10.70 18.03 -25.61
CA TYR A 32 -11.87 17.32 -25.14
C TYR A 32 -12.93 17.24 -26.26
N PRO A 33 -13.42 16.05 -26.65
CA PRO A 33 -14.36 15.93 -27.76
C PRO A 33 -15.81 16.25 -27.38
N GLY A 34 -16.08 16.64 -26.13
CA GLY A 34 -17.40 17.01 -25.63
C GLY A 34 -18.12 15.89 -24.88
N SER A 35 -19.03 16.29 -23.99
CA SER A 35 -19.76 15.41 -23.08
C SER A 35 -20.70 14.42 -23.78
N MET A 36 -21.36 14.84 -24.87
CA MET A 36 -22.21 13.95 -25.68
C MET A 36 -21.41 12.84 -26.36
N GLN A 37 -20.25 13.18 -26.95
CA GLN A 37 -19.39 12.19 -27.60
C GLN A 37 -18.83 11.18 -26.61
N LEU A 38 -18.51 11.61 -25.37
CA LEU A 38 -18.08 10.73 -24.30
C LEU A 38 -19.14 9.68 -23.98
N VAL A 39 -20.39 10.09 -23.83
CA VAL A 39 -21.52 9.19 -23.54
C VAL A 39 -21.75 8.22 -24.71
N ASP A 40 -21.78 8.74 -25.94
CA ASP A 40 -21.97 7.92 -27.14
C ASP A 40 -20.85 6.88 -27.32
N ASP A 41 -19.61 7.23 -27.01
CA ASP A 41 -18.48 6.29 -27.08
C ASP A 41 -18.49 5.29 -25.92
N TYR A 42 -18.91 5.73 -24.74
CA TYR A 42 -19.12 4.83 -23.60
C TYR A 42 -20.16 3.76 -23.94
N ASP A 43 -21.27 4.15 -24.58
CA ASP A 43 -22.35 3.24 -25.01
C ASP A 43 -21.89 2.20 -26.04
N LYS A 44 -20.80 2.45 -26.77
CA LYS A 44 -20.23 1.51 -27.76
C LYS A 44 -19.29 0.46 -27.17
N ILE A 45 -18.76 0.65 -25.95
CA ILE A 45 -17.80 -0.31 -25.35
C ILE A 45 -18.46 -1.68 -25.17
N SER A 46 -17.84 -2.71 -25.71
CA SER A 46 -18.29 -4.11 -25.63
C SER A 46 -17.18 -5.07 -25.16
N SER A 47 -15.92 -4.61 -25.15
CA SER A 47 -14.74 -5.40 -24.78
C SER A 47 -13.77 -4.63 -23.88
N ALA A 48 -12.82 -5.35 -23.27
CA ALA A 48 -11.75 -4.75 -22.46
C ALA A 48 -10.83 -3.84 -23.28
N TYR A 49 -10.48 -4.27 -24.50
CA TYR A 49 -9.67 -3.48 -25.42
C TYR A 49 -10.32 -2.14 -25.80
N GLU A 50 -11.63 -2.15 -26.08
CA GLU A 50 -12.39 -0.91 -26.32
C GLU A 50 -12.47 -0.03 -25.06
N SER A 51 -12.49 -0.64 -23.87
CA SER A 51 -12.41 0.09 -22.60
C SER A 51 -11.07 0.81 -22.45
N ASP A 52 -9.96 0.15 -22.76
CA ASP A 52 -8.63 0.77 -22.72
C ASP A 52 -8.50 1.90 -23.75
N ILE A 53 -9.02 1.72 -24.97
CA ILE A 53 -9.08 2.80 -25.97
C ILE A 53 -9.91 3.97 -25.44
N PHE A 54 -11.06 3.69 -24.83
CA PHE A 54 -11.90 4.72 -24.22
C PHE A 54 -11.13 5.50 -23.16
N PHE A 55 -10.47 4.81 -22.21
CA PHE A 55 -9.69 5.48 -21.18
C PHE A 55 -8.40 6.14 -21.70
N ALA A 56 -7.85 5.72 -22.84
CA ALA A 56 -6.77 6.45 -23.50
C ALA A 56 -7.28 7.74 -24.17
N LYS A 57 -8.50 7.72 -24.72
CA LYS A 57 -9.13 8.88 -25.36
C LYS A 57 -9.63 9.92 -24.35
N TYR A 58 -10.26 9.46 -23.27
CA TYR A 58 -10.87 10.27 -22.21
C TYR A 58 -10.01 10.28 -20.93
N GLY A 59 -8.80 9.74 -20.96
CA GLY A 59 -7.85 9.85 -19.86
C GLY A 59 -7.24 11.24 -19.80
N VAL A 60 -6.74 11.63 -18.63
CA VAL A 60 -6.19 12.98 -18.41
C VAL A 60 -4.69 12.91 -18.15
N GLY A 61 -3.94 13.76 -18.84
CA GLY A 61 -2.48 13.88 -18.71
C GLY A 61 -1.72 12.63 -19.13
N ASN A 62 -2.06 12.00 -20.26
CA ASN A 62 -1.54 10.72 -20.74
C ASN A 62 -0.02 10.66 -21.08
N ALA A 63 0.82 11.50 -20.48
CA ALA A 63 2.27 11.30 -20.49
C ALA A 63 2.63 10.12 -19.57
N THR A 64 3.32 9.12 -20.12
CA THR A 64 3.70 7.88 -19.42
C THR A 64 4.87 8.04 -18.47
N SER A 65 5.63 9.13 -18.55
CA SER A 65 6.91 9.29 -17.84
C SER A 65 6.92 10.35 -16.74
N ILE A 66 6.02 11.34 -16.76
CA ILE A 66 6.01 12.46 -15.79
C ILE A 66 4.56 12.72 -15.36
N VAL A 67 4.36 12.90 -14.05
CA VAL A 67 3.06 13.27 -13.49
C VAL A 67 2.97 14.77 -13.27
N HIS A 68 2.28 15.46 -14.17
CA HIS A 68 1.89 16.86 -14.01
C HIS A 68 0.50 16.95 -13.35
N ASN A 69 0.31 17.87 -12.40
CA ASN A 69 -0.97 18.08 -11.68
C ASN A 69 -1.57 16.77 -11.11
N PRO A 70 -0.85 16.06 -10.22
CA PRO A 70 -1.25 14.72 -9.77
C PRO A 70 -2.62 14.72 -9.10
N PHE A 71 -2.94 15.74 -8.29
CA PHE A 71 -4.22 15.85 -7.60
C PHE A 71 -5.39 16.04 -8.58
N GLU A 72 -5.25 16.95 -9.55
CA GLU A 72 -6.27 17.23 -10.54
C GLU A 72 -6.49 16.02 -11.46
N ARG A 73 -5.40 15.34 -11.88
CA ARG A 73 -5.48 14.09 -12.65
C ARG A 73 -6.23 13.01 -11.90
N GLN A 74 -5.84 12.78 -10.65
CA GLN A 74 -6.50 11.83 -9.75
C GLN A 74 -8.00 12.12 -9.67
N ARG A 75 -8.37 13.38 -9.41
CA ARG A 75 -9.76 13.82 -9.29
C ARG A 75 -10.54 13.65 -10.58
N ALA A 76 -9.94 13.94 -11.73
CA ALA A 76 -10.59 13.82 -13.01
C ALA A 76 -10.89 12.36 -13.37
N TYR A 77 -9.98 11.42 -13.08
CA TYR A 77 -10.27 9.99 -13.22
C TYR A 77 -11.37 9.50 -12.28
N GLU A 78 -11.34 9.88 -10.99
CA GLU A 78 -12.43 9.54 -10.06
C GLU A 78 -13.78 10.08 -10.53
N LEU A 79 -13.80 11.32 -11.05
CA LEU A 79 -15.01 11.94 -11.57
C LEU A 79 -15.51 11.24 -12.82
N LEU A 80 -14.63 10.88 -13.75
CA LEU A 80 -14.98 10.09 -14.94
C LEU A 80 -15.65 8.78 -14.52
N LEU A 81 -15.04 8.01 -13.61
CA LEU A 81 -15.62 6.75 -13.14
C LEU A 81 -16.97 6.93 -12.46
N LYS A 82 -17.16 8.01 -11.68
CA LYS A 82 -18.46 8.36 -11.07
C LYS A 82 -19.51 8.68 -12.14
N ILE A 83 -19.15 9.45 -13.17
CA ILE A 83 -20.02 9.77 -14.31
C ILE A 83 -20.45 8.48 -15.01
N LEU A 84 -19.51 7.62 -15.39
CA LEU A 84 -19.80 6.36 -16.09
C LEU A 84 -20.75 5.47 -15.27
N LYS A 85 -20.50 5.32 -13.97
CA LYS A 85 -21.37 4.59 -13.05
C LYS A 85 -22.77 5.18 -12.95
N SER A 86 -22.90 6.51 -13.06
CA SER A 86 -24.20 7.19 -13.01
C SER A 86 -25.00 7.06 -14.31
N ILE A 87 -24.31 6.94 -15.46
CA ILE A 87 -24.94 6.79 -16.77
C ILE A 87 -25.51 5.38 -16.93
N ASP A 88 -24.66 4.36 -16.72
CA ASP A 88 -25.07 2.96 -16.81
C ASP A 88 -24.31 2.13 -15.75
N PRO A 89 -24.91 1.90 -14.57
CA PRO A 89 -24.27 1.13 -13.51
C PRO A 89 -24.07 -0.34 -13.89
N VAL A 90 -24.90 -0.92 -14.76
CA VAL A 90 -24.78 -2.33 -15.18
C VAL A 90 -23.59 -2.48 -16.12
N LYS A 91 -23.43 -1.58 -17.08
CA LYS A 91 -22.27 -1.54 -17.97
C LYS A 91 -20.99 -1.23 -17.23
N TYR A 92 -21.03 -0.29 -16.28
CA TYR A 92 -19.87 0.06 -15.45
C TYR A 92 -19.25 -1.15 -14.74
N GLN A 93 -20.07 -2.10 -14.29
CA GLN A 93 -19.56 -3.33 -13.66
C GLN A 93 -18.85 -4.27 -14.65
N LYS A 94 -19.24 -4.24 -15.93
CA LYS A 94 -18.72 -5.14 -16.98
C LYS A 94 -17.46 -4.64 -17.66
N ILE A 95 -17.31 -3.33 -17.83
CA ILE A 95 -16.12 -2.76 -18.48
C ILE A 95 -14.87 -2.95 -17.61
N HIS A 96 -13.72 -3.16 -18.24
CA HIS A 96 -12.44 -3.22 -17.53
C HIS A 96 -12.02 -1.81 -17.10
N LYS A 97 -11.60 -1.67 -15.84
CA LYS A 97 -11.25 -0.39 -15.21
C LYS A 97 -9.81 -0.37 -14.69
N GLY A 98 -8.98 -1.32 -15.09
CA GLY A 98 -7.60 -1.43 -14.59
C GLY A 98 -6.77 -0.19 -14.91
N THR A 99 -6.85 0.29 -16.16
CA THR A 99 -6.17 1.51 -16.62
C THR A 99 -6.49 2.74 -15.75
N PRO A 100 -7.75 3.19 -15.61
CA PRO A 100 -8.04 4.37 -14.79
C PRO A 100 -7.76 4.16 -13.31
N PHE A 101 -7.97 2.96 -12.75
CA PHE A 101 -7.60 2.68 -11.36
C PHE A 101 -6.09 2.80 -11.13
N TYR A 102 -5.27 2.28 -12.04
CA TYR A 102 -3.82 2.41 -11.94
C TYR A 102 -3.38 3.88 -12.00
N PHE A 103 -3.94 4.68 -12.91
CA PHE A 103 -3.62 6.10 -12.97
C PHE A 103 -4.07 6.87 -11.73
N ILE A 104 -5.23 6.55 -11.14
CA ILE A 104 -5.63 7.11 -9.84
C ILE A 104 -4.59 6.75 -8.78
N GLY A 105 -4.22 5.47 -8.67
CA GLY A 105 -3.21 5.01 -7.71
C GLY A 105 -1.87 5.70 -7.89
N TRP A 106 -1.34 5.71 -9.11
CA TRP A 106 -0.05 6.31 -9.44
C TRP A 106 -0.01 7.82 -9.20
N THR A 107 -1.07 8.55 -9.56
CA THR A 107 -1.14 10.01 -9.32
C THR A 107 -1.30 10.33 -7.84
N THR A 108 -2.08 9.52 -7.11
CA THR A 108 -2.22 9.62 -5.65
C THR A 108 -0.88 9.41 -4.94
N TYR A 109 -0.10 8.44 -5.40
CA TYR A 109 1.22 8.14 -4.88
C TYR A 109 2.16 9.37 -4.94
N GLN A 110 2.08 10.18 -6.00
CA GLN A 110 2.96 11.34 -6.18
C GLN A 110 2.78 12.43 -5.12
N TYR A 111 1.59 12.56 -4.54
CA TYR A 111 1.34 13.49 -3.43
C TYR A 111 1.27 12.79 -2.07
N ARG A 112 1.77 11.55 -1.99
CA ARG A 112 2.03 10.80 -0.75
C ARG A 112 0.80 10.38 0.06
N ASP A 113 -0.39 10.32 -0.56
CA ASP A 113 -1.53 9.58 0.01
C ASP A 113 -1.40 8.08 -0.31
N LEU A 114 -0.43 7.44 0.35
CA LEU A 114 0.03 6.09 0.02
C LEU A 114 -1.06 5.03 0.25
N SER A 115 -1.82 5.15 1.34
CA SER A 115 -2.96 4.27 1.62
C SER A 115 -3.97 4.26 0.47
N LYS A 116 -4.38 5.44 -0.03
CA LYS A 116 -5.30 5.54 -1.18
C LYS A 116 -4.64 5.09 -2.48
N ALA A 117 -3.35 5.39 -2.67
CA ALA A 117 -2.60 4.96 -3.84
C ALA A 117 -2.59 3.44 -3.99
N ILE A 118 -2.22 2.74 -2.91
CA ILE A 118 -2.13 1.28 -2.86
C ILE A 118 -3.52 0.64 -3.04
N PHE A 119 -4.57 1.22 -2.44
CA PHE A 119 -5.95 0.78 -2.66
C PHE A 119 -6.33 0.77 -4.15
N TYR A 120 -6.08 1.86 -4.87
CA TYR A 120 -6.45 1.93 -6.28
C TYR A 120 -5.53 1.09 -7.18
N MET A 121 -4.25 0.91 -6.82
CA MET A 121 -3.38 -0.04 -7.52
C MET A 121 -3.86 -1.49 -7.34
N ASP A 122 -4.31 -1.89 -6.14
CA ASP A 122 -4.93 -3.21 -5.93
C ASP A 122 -6.28 -3.36 -6.64
N ALA A 123 -7.07 -2.28 -6.73
CA ALA A 123 -8.28 -2.26 -7.54
C ALA A 123 -7.97 -2.49 -9.03
N ALA A 124 -6.87 -1.94 -9.53
CA ALA A 124 -6.39 -2.20 -10.88
C ALA A 124 -5.95 -3.66 -11.07
N VAL A 125 -5.17 -4.21 -10.14
CA VAL A 125 -4.82 -5.64 -10.11
C VAL A 125 -6.08 -6.52 -10.13
N SER A 126 -7.11 -6.15 -9.38
CA SER A 126 -8.36 -6.88 -9.31
C SER A 126 -9.13 -6.88 -10.64
N GLU A 127 -9.01 -5.83 -11.45
CA GLU A 127 -9.55 -5.80 -12.80
C GLU A 127 -8.72 -6.66 -13.77
N ASP A 128 -7.39 -6.66 -13.62
CA ASP A 128 -6.46 -7.42 -14.46
C ASP A 128 -6.55 -8.94 -14.21
N LEU A 129 -6.70 -9.37 -12.95
CA LEU A 129 -6.81 -10.78 -12.58
C LEU A 129 -8.12 -11.44 -13.01
N LYS A 130 -9.07 -10.69 -13.59
CA LYS A 130 -10.26 -11.27 -14.22
C LYS A 130 -9.91 -12.06 -15.48
N PHE A 131 -8.75 -11.82 -16.08
CA PHE A 131 -8.30 -12.52 -17.26
C PHE A 131 -7.40 -13.72 -16.88
N PRO A 132 -7.67 -14.94 -17.37
CA PRO A 132 -6.94 -16.15 -16.98
C PRO A 132 -5.44 -16.15 -17.34
N ASP A 133 -5.03 -15.38 -18.35
CA ASP A 133 -3.65 -15.30 -18.86
C ASP A 133 -2.70 -14.48 -17.98
N VAL A 134 -3.20 -13.91 -16.88
CA VAL A 134 -2.52 -12.86 -16.11
C VAL A 134 -1.72 -13.38 -14.91
N GLN A 135 -1.81 -14.67 -14.62
CA GLN A 135 -1.13 -15.29 -13.47
C GLN A 135 0.32 -15.69 -13.78
N SER A 136 1.11 -14.77 -14.34
CA SER A 136 2.53 -14.99 -14.64
C SER A 136 3.44 -14.17 -13.74
N LYS A 137 4.66 -14.66 -13.49
CA LYS A 137 5.69 -13.94 -12.72
C LYS A 137 6.29 -12.75 -13.49
N ALA A 138 6.10 -12.72 -14.81
CA ALA A 138 6.38 -11.58 -15.66
C ALA A 138 5.05 -10.98 -16.10
N SER A 139 4.88 -9.68 -15.92
CA SER A 139 3.68 -8.95 -16.30
C SER A 139 4.08 -7.75 -17.17
N THR A 140 3.16 -7.31 -18.03
CA THR A 140 3.26 -6.06 -18.78
C THR A 140 2.25 -5.02 -18.27
N ARG A 141 1.54 -5.35 -17.19
CA ARG A 141 0.49 -4.54 -16.59
C ARG A 141 1.08 -3.77 -15.41
N PRO A 142 1.08 -2.43 -15.45
CA PRO A 142 1.82 -1.62 -14.48
C PRO A 142 1.44 -1.88 -13.02
N ALA A 143 0.16 -2.10 -12.71
CA ALA A 143 -0.28 -2.38 -11.34
C ALA A 143 0.29 -3.72 -10.82
N LEU A 144 0.29 -4.76 -11.65
CA LEU A 144 0.90 -6.05 -11.30
C LEU A 144 2.42 -5.95 -11.16
N ASP A 145 3.09 -5.21 -12.04
CA ASP A 145 4.54 -5.00 -11.95
C ASP A 145 4.93 -4.31 -10.64
N PHE A 146 4.07 -3.40 -10.15
CA PHE A 146 4.23 -2.73 -8.85
C PHE A 146 4.14 -3.73 -7.71
N PHE A 147 3.09 -4.57 -7.69
CA PHE A 147 2.95 -5.55 -6.62
C PHE A 147 4.00 -6.65 -6.65
N LEU A 148 4.34 -7.14 -7.85
CA LEU A 148 5.34 -8.17 -8.09
C LEU A 148 6.79 -7.68 -7.88
N LEU A 149 7.00 -6.39 -7.61
CA LEU A 149 8.33 -5.81 -7.48
C LEU A 149 9.21 -6.15 -8.70
N SER A 150 8.67 -5.95 -9.91
CA SER A 150 9.40 -6.30 -11.14
C SER A 150 10.80 -5.65 -11.14
N SER A 151 11.82 -6.40 -11.55
CA SER A 151 13.17 -5.85 -11.76
C SER A 151 13.25 -5.01 -13.03
N GLU A 152 12.33 -5.23 -13.96
CA GLU A 152 12.24 -4.53 -15.24
C GLU A 152 10.79 -4.10 -15.47
N PRO A 153 10.25 -3.19 -14.65
CA PRO A 153 8.89 -2.69 -14.84
C PRO A 153 8.80 -1.88 -16.13
N GLY A 154 7.61 -1.81 -16.72
CA GLY A 154 7.35 -0.94 -17.87
C GLY A 154 7.62 0.55 -17.57
N PRO A 155 7.66 1.41 -18.61
CA PRO A 155 8.01 2.83 -18.44
C PRO A 155 6.98 3.63 -17.63
N THR A 156 5.72 3.16 -17.57
CA THR A 156 4.64 3.88 -16.90
C THR A 156 4.73 3.74 -15.40
N GLY A 157 5.06 4.82 -14.70
CA GLY A 157 5.22 4.81 -13.24
C GLY A 157 6.54 4.22 -12.75
N LEU A 158 7.52 4.05 -13.65
CA LEU A 158 8.82 3.44 -13.39
C LEU A 158 9.47 3.89 -12.07
N SER A 159 9.46 5.20 -11.76
CA SER A 159 10.04 5.71 -10.51
C SER A 159 9.32 5.17 -9.27
N THR A 160 7.99 5.11 -9.30
CA THR A 160 7.17 4.56 -8.21
C THR A 160 7.40 3.06 -8.02
N HIS A 161 7.54 2.30 -9.11
CA HIS A 161 7.91 0.88 -9.04
C HIS A 161 9.27 0.66 -8.39
N LEU A 162 10.27 1.42 -8.86
CA LEU A 162 11.64 1.29 -8.36
C LEU A 162 11.77 1.75 -6.91
N GLU A 163 11.01 2.78 -6.48
CA GLU A 163 11.00 3.24 -5.09
C GLU A 163 10.52 2.13 -4.14
N LEU A 164 9.35 1.51 -4.40
CA LEU A 164 8.86 0.42 -3.56
C LEU A 164 9.84 -0.76 -3.53
N ARG A 165 10.35 -1.16 -4.71
CA ARG A 165 11.34 -2.24 -4.82
C ARG A 165 12.58 -1.94 -3.97
N ASN A 166 13.10 -0.71 -4.06
CA ASN A 166 14.27 -0.27 -3.32
C ASN A 166 14.02 -0.22 -1.80
N ILE A 167 12.85 0.26 -1.37
CA ILE A 167 12.46 0.25 0.05
C ILE A 167 12.46 -1.18 0.59
N ILE A 168 11.86 -2.12 -0.13
CA ILE A 168 11.83 -3.53 0.29
C ILE A 168 13.23 -4.13 0.30
N ASP A 169 14.06 -3.86 -0.71
CA ASP A 169 15.43 -4.38 -0.78
C ASP A 169 16.28 -3.88 0.39
N ILE A 170 16.28 -2.57 0.67
CA ILE A 170 17.00 -1.98 1.81
C ILE A 170 16.48 -2.55 3.14
N THR A 171 15.17 -2.75 3.25
CA THR A 171 14.56 -3.31 4.46
C THR A 171 14.99 -4.76 4.68
N LEU A 172 14.99 -5.58 3.63
CA LEU A 172 15.48 -6.95 3.65
C LEU A 172 16.97 -7.02 4.00
N GLN A 173 17.80 -6.13 3.42
CA GLN A 173 19.23 -6.06 3.73
C GLN A 173 19.45 -5.72 5.21
N THR A 174 18.73 -4.73 5.74
CA THR A 174 18.79 -4.34 7.15
C THR A 174 18.40 -5.49 8.06
N TYR A 175 17.30 -6.18 7.75
CA TYR A 175 16.86 -7.37 8.46
C TYR A 175 17.92 -8.48 8.42
N ASN A 176 18.48 -8.79 7.25
CA ASN A 176 19.49 -9.83 7.08
C ASN A 176 20.76 -9.51 7.89
N THR A 177 21.21 -8.26 7.88
CA THR A 177 22.36 -7.79 8.67
C THR A 177 22.11 -7.92 10.18
N ASN A 178 20.93 -7.53 10.66
CA ASN A 178 20.65 -7.49 12.10
C ASN A 178 20.23 -8.86 12.67
N GLY A 179 19.45 -9.64 11.92
CA GLY A 179 18.86 -10.91 12.35
C GLY A 179 19.60 -12.16 11.86
N GLY A 180 20.63 -12.00 11.03
CA GLY A 180 21.34 -13.12 10.40
C GLY A 180 20.51 -13.86 9.34
N GLY A 181 19.49 -13.20 8.79
CA GLY A 181 18.67 -13.70 7.69
C GLY A 181 19.44 -13.74 6.37
N THR A 182 18.91 -14.48 5.39
CA THR A 182 19.48 -14.58 4.04
C THR A 182 18.41 -14.40 2.96
N ILE A 183 17.41 -13.57 3.22
CA ILE A 183 16.28 -13.37 2.31
C ILE A 183 16.73 -12.49 1.14
N SER A 184 16.66 -13.01 -0.09
CA SER A 184 16.79 -12.18 -1.28
C SER A 184 15.44 -11.56 -1.66
N ILE A 185 15.47 -10.45 -2.40
CA ILE A 185 14.24 -9.87 -2.97
C ILE A 185 13.51 -10.84 -3.92
N ASP A 186 14.25 -11.72 -4.59
CA ASP A 186 13.66 -12.74 -5.45
C ASP A 186 12.96 -13.84 -4.65
N ASP A 187 13.51 -14.27 -3.51
CA ASP A 187 12.83 -15.21 -2.60
C ASP A 187 11.56 -14.59 -2.03
N PHE A 188 11.67 -13.36 -1.54
CA PHE A 188 10.53 -12.58 -1.04
C PHE A 188 9.44 -12.47 -2.11
N ARG A 189 9.79 -12.08 -3.33
CA ARG A 189 8.84 -12.01 -4.46
C ARG A 189 8.22 -13.37 -4.75
N ASN A 190 9.06 -14.37 -5.02
CA ASN A 190 8.61 -15.63 -5.61
C ASN A 190 7.80 -16.51 -4.67
N ARG A 191 7.96 -16.33 -3.35
CA ARG A 191 7.36 -17.20 -2.33
C ARG A 191 6.35 -16.48 -1.45
N PHE A 192 6.59 -15.22 -1.10
CA PHE A 192 5.70 -14.45 -0.24
C PHE A 192 4.73 -13.59 -1.07
N VAL A 193 5.26 -12.72 -1.94
CA VAL A 193 4.43 -11.81 -2.74
C VAL A 193 3.50 -12.57 -3.67
N VAL A 194 4.03 -13.52 -4.44
CA VAL A 194 3.24 -14.33 -5.39
C VAL A 194 2.14 -15.12 -4.69
N ASP A 195 2.42 -15.70 -3.51
CA ASP A 195 1.42 -16.41 -2.69
C ASP A 195 0.24 -15.51 -2.34
N LEU A 196 0.51 -14.34 -1.77
CA LEU A 196 -0.54 -13.41 -1.34
C LEU A 196 -1.27 -12.74 -2.52
N LEU A 197 -0.53 -12.37 -3.57
CA LEU A 197 -1.07 -11.64 -4.73
C LEU A 197 -2.16 -12.46 -5.45
N TYR A 198 -1.89 -13.75 -5.67
CA TYR A 198 -2.75 -14.62 -6.46
C TYR A 198 -3.73 -15.45 -5.62
N SER A 199 -3.60 -15.48 -4.28
CA SER A 199 -4.54 -16.19 -3.39
C SER A 199 -5.93 -15.54 -3.30
N GLY A 200 -6.05 -14.26 -3.63
CA GLY A 200 -7.32 -13.53 -3.68
C GLY A 200 -7.33 -12.21 -2.91
N PRO A 201 -8.45 -11.47 -2.92
CA PRO A 201 -8.52 -10.13 -2.34
C PRO A 201 -8.25 -10.08 -0.83
N LYS A 202 -8.64 -11.14 -0.10
CA LYS A 202 -8.40 -11.24 1.35
C LYS A 202 -6.90 -11.29 1.65
N GLU A 203 -6.15 -12.13 0.94
CA GLU A 203 -4.70 -12.24 1.08
C GLU A 203 -3.96 -11.01 0.53
N ARG A 204 -4.44 -10.41 -0.58
CA ARG A 204 -3.89 -9.14 -1.08
C ARG A 204 -4.04 -7.99 -0.08
N SER A 205 -5.05 -8.02 0.78
CA SER A 205 -5.19 -7.02 1.86
C SER A 205 -3.99 -7.04 2.82
N LEU A 206 -3.37 -8.20 3.04
CA LEU A 206 -2.16 -8.31 3.85
C LEU A 206 -0.93 -7.75 3.13
N LEU A 207 -0.79 -8.04 1.83
CA LEU A 207 0.29 -7.53 1.00
C LEU A 207 0.24 -5.99 0.88
N THR A 208 -0.94 -5.45 0.61
CA THR A 208 -1.19 -4.00 0.52
C THR A 208 -0.93 -3.29 1.84
N ALA A 209 -1.35 -3.87 2.97
CA ALA A 209 -1.06 -3.32 4.29
C ALA A 209 0.45 -3.29 4.59
N LEU A 210 1.18 -4.37 4.27
CA LEU A 210 2.64 -4.40 4.41
C LEU A 210 3.32 -3.31 3.58
N TYR A 211 2.97 -3.19 2.29
CA TYR A 211 3.59 -2.19 1.42
C TYR A 211 3.28 -0.77 1.89
N THR A 212 2.04 -0.51 2.31
CA THR A 212 1.65 0.80 2.86
C THR A 212 2.47 1.13 4.11
N PHE A 213 2.58 0.20 5.06
CA PHE A 213 3.40 0.37 6.27
C PHE A 213 4.88 0.67 5.97
N LEU A 214 5.48 -0.02 4.99
CA LEU A 214 6.88 0.26 4.63
C LEU A 214 7.05 1.61 3.93
N LEU A 215 6.11 1.98 3.05
CA LEU A 215 6.17 3.24 2.30
C LEU A 215 5.94 4.47 3.20
N GLU A 216 5.03 4.37 4.18
CA GLU A 216 4.67 5.50 5.03
C GLU A 216 5.74 5.88 6.05
N TYR A 217 6.71 5.00 6.32
CA TYR A 217 7.78 5.25 7.29
C TYR A 217 8.49 6.60 7.05
N GLN A 218 8.91 6.87 5.82
CA GLN A 218 9.65 8.09 5.49
C GLN A 218 8.80 9.36 5.70
N GLU A 219 7.49 9.29 5.42
CA GLU A 219 6.58 10.40 5.69
C GLU A 219 6.46 10.68 7.17
N LYS A 220 6.39 9.63 8.00
CA LYS A 220 6.33 9.81 9.46
C LYS A 220 7.64 10.39 10.00
N GLU A 221 8.78 9.93 9.51
CA GLU A 221 10.09 10.49 9.87
C GLU A 221 10.17 11.99 9.52
N ASN A 222 9.72 12.37 8.32
CA ASN A 222 9.66 13.77 7.90
C ASN A 222 8.69 14.58 8.78
N GLN A 223 7.53 14.04 9.12
CA GLN A 223 6.56 14.71 10.00
C GLN A 223 7.15 14.95 11.41
N ILE A 224 7.88 13.99 11.98
CA ILE A 224 8.57 14.17 13.28
C ILE A 224 9.68 15.22 13.15
N SER A 225 10.42 15.22 12.05
CA SER A 225 11.54 16.14 11.84
C SER A 225 11.10 17.59 11.57
N LEU A 226 9.93 17.78 10.95
CA LEU A 226 9.41 19.08 10.55
C LEU A 226 8.45 19.70 11.59
N ARG A 227 7.92 18.92 12.53
CA ARG A 227 7.02 19.46 13.56
C ARG A 227 7.76 20.39 14.50
N SER A 228 7.03 21.35 15.06
CA SER A 228 7.55 22.24 16.11
C SER A 228 7.67 21.52 17.45
N ASP A 229 8.60 21.96 18.31
CA ASP A 229 8.83 21.43 19.66
C ASP A 229 7.61 21.47 20.60
N THR A 230 6.58 22.26 20.27
CA THR A 230 5.40 22.50 21.12
C THR A 230 4.08 22.05 20.49
N GLY A 231 4.10 21.27 19.40
CA GLY A 231 2.86 20.95 18.70
C GLY A 231 2.91 19.80 17.72
N GLY A 232 1.71 19.37 17.31
CA GLY A 232 1.47 18.23 16.42
C GLY A 232 0.80 17.07 17.14
N SER A 233 -0.18 16.44 16.51
CA SER A 233 -0.78 15.21 17.03
C SER A 233 0.20 14.05 16.89
N ILE A 234 0.29 13.19 17.91
CA ILE A 234 1.06 11.93 17.82
C ILE A 234 0.27 10.80 17.15
N GLN A 235 -1.03 11.01 16.90
CA GLN A 235 -1.92 10.02 16.30
C GLN A 235 -1.32 9.38 15.02
N PRO A 236 -0.77 10.13 14.05
CA PRO A 236 -0.23 9.52 12.82
C PRO A 236 0.86 8.47 13.07
N PHE A 237 1.63 8.62 14.15
CA PHE A 237 2.70 7.70 14.53
C PHE A 237 2.14 6.48 15.26
N LEU A 238 1.15 6.69 16.14
CA LEU A 238 0.45 5.60 16.83
C LEU A 238 -0.30 4.70 15.84
N ASP A 239 -1.06 5.31 14.91
CA ASP A 239 -1.81 4.60 13.88
C ASP A 239 -0.87 3.77 13.00
N HIS A 240 0.25 4.36 12.56
CA HIS A 240 1.22 3.66 11.72
C HIS A 240 1.92 2.48 12.44
N LEU A 241 2.34 2.66 13.69
CA LEU A 241 2.92 1.57 14.49
C LEU A 241 1.87 0.48 14.78
N PHE A 242 0.61 0.86 14.99
CA PHE A 242 -0.49 -0.08 15.14
C PHE A 242 -0.74 -0.88 13.87
N ASP A 243 -0.71 -0.25 12.70
CA ASP A 243 -0.86 -0.93 11.41
C ASP A 243 0.28 -1.93 11.17
N GLY A 244 1.53 -1.59 11.50
CA GLY A 244 2.64 -2.55 11.47
C GLY A 244 2.43 -3.74 12.42
N ALA A 245 1.93 -3.50 13.63
CA ALA A 245 1.57 -4.57 14.56
C ALA A 245 0.43 -5.45 14.03
N ARG A 246 -0.55 -4.87 13.33
CA ARG A 246 -1.65 -5.60 12.68
C ARG A 246 -1.16 -6.44 11.51
N VAL A 247 -0.19 -5.96 10.73
CA VAL A 247 0.47 -6.73 9.68
C VAL A 247 1.13 -7.97 10.29
N LEU A 248 1.92 -7.82 11.36
CA LEU A 248 2.53 -8.92 12.10
C LEU A 248 1.47 -9.92 12.60
N GLU A 249 0.43 -9.43 13.28
CA GLU A 249 -0.66 -10.27 13.81
C GLU A 249 -1.34 -11.07 12.70
N SER A 250 -1.61 -10.44 11.55
CA SER A 250 -2.26 -11.08 10.39
C SER A 250 -1.37 -12.12 9.70
N LEU A 251 -0.06 -11.90 9.64
CA LEU A 251 0.91 -12.87 9.13
C LEU A 251 0.91 -14.15 9.97
N LEU A 252 0.97 -13.98 11.30
CA LEU A 252 0.90 -15.10 12.24
C LEU A 252 -0.40 -15.88 12.08
N GLU A 253 -1.56 -15.20 12.03
CA GLU A 253 -2.86 -15.84 11.84
C GLU A 253 -2.94 -16.66 10.55
N LYS A 254 -2.40 -16.13 9.44
CA LYS A 254 -2.43 -16.81 8.15
C LYS A 254 -1.63 -18.12 8.15
N ARG A 255 -0.59 -18.23 8.98
CA ARG A 255 0.34 -19.37 9.04
C ARG A 255 0.34 -20.09 10.39
N GLY A 256 -0.84 -20.21 11.01
CA GLY A 256 -1.06 -21.13 12.13
C GLY A 256 -0.94 -20.54 13.53
N GLY A 257 -0.67 -19.24 13.66
CA GLY A 257 -0.83 -18.52 14.92
C GLY A 257 -2.30 -18.49 15.34
N THR A 258 -2.62 -19.01 16.52
CA THR A 258 -4.00 -19.11 17.03
C THR A 258 -4.17 -18.40 18.37
N GLY A 259 -5.37 -17.90 18.66
CA GLY A 259 -5.72 -17.19 19.89
C GLY A 259 -6.29 -15.79 19.64
N ASN A 260 -6.76 -15.12 20.69
CA ASN A 260 -7.43 -13.82 20.59
C ASN A 260 -6.49 -12.62 20.77
N THR A 261 -5.24 -12.85 21.16
CA THR A 261 -4.23 -11.82 21.38
C THR A 261 -2.92 -12.19 20.70
N LEU A 262 -2.00 -11.24 20.59
CA LEU A 262 -0.75 -11.43 19.88
C LEU A 262 0.17 -12.49 20.54
N ASN A 263 0.19 -12.58 21.88
CA ASN A 263 1.00 -13.56 22.62
C ASN A 263 0.72 -15.03 22.23
N PRO A 264 -0.53 -15.54 22.36
CA PRO A 264 -0.82 -16.92 21.94
C PRO A 264 -0.57 -17.15 20.44
N LYS A 265 -0.78 -16.14 19.58
CA LYS A 265 -0.47 -16.27 18.14
C LYS A 265 1.02 -16.48 17.89
N ILE A 266 1.89 -15.74 18.58
CA ILE A 266 3.35 -15.91 18.51
C ILE A 266 3.75 -17.29 19.03
N VAL A 267 3.29 -17.65 20.23
CA VAL A 267 3.70 -18.89 20.91
C VAL A 267 3.21 -20.14 20.18
N ASN A 268 2.03 -20.09 19.56
CA ASN A 268 1.46 -21.23 18.83
C ASN A 268 2.06 -21.40 17.43
N ALA A 269 2.73 -20.37 16.88
CA ALA A 269 3.52 -20.48 15.67
C ALA A 269 4.95 -20.96 16.00
N SER A 270 5.11 -22.27 16.23
CA SER A 270 6.35 -22.86 16.78
C SER A 270 7.63 -22.51 16.01
N ALA A 271 7.55 -22.31 14.69
CA ALA A 271 8.68 -21.92 13.84
C ALA A 271 9.23 -20.51 14.15
N ILE A 272 8.47 -19.66 14.84
CA ILE A 272 8.89 -18.31 15.27
C ILE A 272 9.92 -18.39 16.40
N ALA A 273 9.84 -19.40 17.27
CA ALA A 273 10.80 -19.67 18.34
C ALA A 273 11.12 -18.47 19.25
N VAL A 274 10.07 -17.76 19.70
CA VAL A 274 10.17 -16.68 20.71
C VAL A 274 9.90 -17.23 22.10
N ASN A 275 10.73 -16.87 23.06
CA ASN A 275 10.55 -17.21 24.45
C ASN A 275 9.38 -16.42 25.05
N ARG A 276 8.43 -17.12 25.65
CA ARG A 276 7.25 -16.51 26.28
C ARG A 276 7.60 -15.48 27.36
N THR A 277 8.75 -15.63 28.03
CA THR A 277 9.19 -14.66 29.05
C THR A 277 9.59 -13.30 28.47
N ALA A 278 9.83 -13.22 27.16
CA ALA A 278 10.08 -11.95 26.47
C ALA A 278 8.80 -11.12 26.28
N LEU A 279 7.62 -11.76 26.29
CA LEU A 279 6.32 -11.12 26.04
C LEU A 279 5.70 -10.61 27.35
N LYS A 280 6.35 -9.64 27.98
CA LYS A 280 5.93 -9.07 29.27
C LYS A 280 4.75 -8.11 29.14
N SER A 281 3.97 -8.01 30.21
CA SER A 281 2.96 -6.95 30.37
C SER A 281 3.62 -5.57 30.40
N ASN A 282 2.86 -4.56 29.98
CA ASN A 282 3.31 -3.19 29.80
C ASN A 282 2.19 -2.20 30.16
N ASN A 283 2.55 -0.95 30.42
CA ASN A 283 1.61 0.13 30.77
C ASN A 283 1.58 1.24 29.72
N THR A 284 2.71 1.52 29.07
CA THR A 284 2.86 2.62 28.11
C THR A 284 3.61 2.17 26.87
N LEU A 285 3.54 2.96 25.80
CA LEU A 285 4.30 2.69 24.58
C LEU A 285 5.82 2.84 24.79
N ALA A 286 6.26 3.69 25.74
CA ALA A 286 7.67 3.88 26.06
C ALA A 286 8.31 2.59 26.63
N ASP A 287 7.48 1.71 27.21
CA ASP A 287 7.93 0.39 27.68
C ASP A 287 8.42 -0.50 26.52
N ALA A 288 8.04 -0.22 25.26
CA ALA A 288 8.45 -1.02 24.11
C ALA A 288 9.96 -0.87 23.83
N GLU A 289 10.45 0.36 23.81
CA GLU A 289 11.89 0.64 23.62
C GLU A 289 12.69 0.19 24.84
N LEU A 290 12.16 0.42 26.04
CA LEU A 290 12.78 -0.05 27.28
C LEU A 290 12.94 -1.58 27.30
N GLU A 291 11.88 -2.32 26.98
CA GLU A 291 11.94 -3.78 27.00
C GLU A 291 12.84 -4.34 25.89
N PHE A 292 12.86 -3.73 24.70
CA PHE A 292 13.84 -4.08 23.67
C PHE A 292 15.27 -3.97 24.21
N ASN A 293 15.62 -2.82 24.81
CA ASN A 293 16.95 -2.58 25.36
C ASN A 293 17.28 -3.56 26.50
N ASN A 294 16.30 -3.89 27.35
CA ASN A 294 16.48 -4.88 28.41
C ASN A 294 16.80 -6.28 27.85
N GLN A 295 16.10 -6.71 26.80
CA GLN A 295 16.33 -8.01 26.15
C GLN A 295 17.73 -8.05 25.50
N VAL A 296 18.12 -6.99 24.80
CA VAL A 296 19.47 -6.86 24.22
C VAL A 296 20.54 -6.91 25.31
N ALA A 297 20.38 -6.16 26.40
CA ALA A 297 21.33 -6.15 27.52
C ALA A 297 21.42 -7.50 28.24
N ALA A 298 20.32 -8.27 28.26
CA ALA A 298 20.28 -9.63 28.79
C ALA A 298 20.92 -10.68 27.88
N GLY A 299 21.33 -10.31 26.65
CA GLY A 299 21.85 -11.24 25.66
C GLY A 299 20.76 -12.15 25.07
N SER A 300 19.51 -11.71 25.10
CA SER A 300 18.39 -12.44 24.50
C SER A 300 18.55 -12.55 22.98
N SER A 301 17.83 -13.51 22.39
CA SER A 301 17.87 -13.69 20.95
C SER A 301 17.31 -12.48 20.19
N PHE A 302 17.67 -12.37 18.91
CA PHE A 302 17.19 -11.31 18.03
C PHE A 302 15.66 -11.28 18.00
N GLN A 303 15.01 -12.43 17.79
CA GLN A 303 13.55 -12.50 17.74
C GLN A 303 12.91 -12.18 19.10
N ASP A 304 13.49 -12.60 20.23
CA ASP A 304 12.94 -12.26 21.54
C ASP A 304 12.91 -10.75 21.77
N SER A 305 14.00 -10.06 21.41
CA SER A 305 14.13 -8.62 21.60
C SER A 305 13.12 -7.84 20.75
N ASN A 306 13.00 -8.18 19.47
CA ASN A 306 12.11 -7.48 18.54
C ASN A 306 10.62 -7.79 18.84
N PHE A 307 10.27 -9.04 19.12
CA PHE A 307 8.89 -9.43 19.42
C PHE A 307 8.41 -8.88 20.77
N ALA A 308 9.30 -8.71 21.76
CA ALA A 308 8.95 -8.05 23.02
C ALA A 308 8.45 -6.61 22.76
N SER A 309 9.19 -5.83 21.97
CA SER A 309 8.78 -4.48 21.56
C SER A 309 7.49 -4.50 20.73
N ALA A 310 7.40 -5.36 19.71
CA ALA A 310 6.22 -5.46 18.84
C ALA A 310 4.95 -5.81 19.63
N TYR A 311 5.08 -6.69 20.62
CA TYR A 311 3.99 -7.07 21.53
C TYR A 311 3.47 -5.88 22.34
N ILE A 312 4.38 -5.07 22.90
CA ILE A 312 4.03 -3.88 23.67
C ILE A 312 3.38 -2.84 22.77
N ILE A 313 3.93 -2.59 21.58
CA ILE A 313 3.36 -1.67 20.59
C ILE A 313 1.89 -2.04 20.31
N ARG A 314 1.63 -3.30 19.95
CA ARG A 314 0.28 -3.80 19.68
C ARG A 314 -0.68 -3.55 20.85
N ASN A 315 -0.22 -3.79 22.07
CA ASN A 315 -1.02 -3.67 23.29
C ASN A 315 -1.08 -2.25 23.88
N THR A 316 -0.56 -1.22 23.19
CA THR A 316 -0.61 0.17 23.69
C THR A 316 -1.19 1.13 22.66
N THR A 317 -0.75 1.07 21.41
CA THR A 317 -1.14 2.04 20.38
C THR A 317 -2.65 2.02 20.10
N GLY A 318 -3.31 0.87 20.25
CA GLY A 318 -4.75 0.73 20.05
C GLY A 318 -5.65 1.15 21.22
N HIS A 319 -5.09 1.56 22.37
CA HIS A 319 -5.89 1.80 23.59
C HIS A 319 -6.17 3.28 23.90
N SER A 320 -5.31 4.20 23.48
CA SER A 320 -5.46 5.63 23.79
C SER A 320 -4.73 6.48 22.75
N LEU A 321 -5.33 7.63 22.42
CA LEU A 321 -4.66 8.71 21.65
C LEU A 321 -4.07 9.79 22.58
N LEU A 322 -4.32 9.69 23.88
CA LEU A 322 -3.86 10.63 24.91
C LEU A 322 -2.52 10.18 25.53
N TRP A 323 -1.76 9.35 24.83
CA TRP A 323 -0.43 8.97 25.29
C TRP A 323 0.49 10.18 25.36
N PRO A 324 1.42 10.24 26.33
CA PRO A 324 2.48 11.22 26.32
C PRO A 324 3.27 11.15 25.00
N ASP A 325 3.68 12.30 24.49
CA ASP A 325 4.53 12.35 23.31
C ASP A 325 5.93 11.81 23.64
N GLN A 326 6.23 10.63 23.13
CA GLN A 326 7.54 9.99 23.23
C GLN A 326 8.38 10.16 21.95
N PHE A 327 7.82 10.80 20.91
CA PHE A 327 8.46 10.95 19.60
C PHE A 327 9.22 12.27 19.48
N ALA A 328 9.69 12.82 20.62
CA ALA A 328 10.43 14.09 20.69
C ALA A 328 11.62 14.13 19.71
N ASN A 329 12.17 12.98 19.35
CA ASN A 329 13.11 12.82 18.25
C ASN A 329 12.70 11.63 17.37
N VAL A 330 13.26 11.60 16.16
CA VAL A 330 13.05 10.50 15.19
C VAL A 330 13.56 9.16 15.72
N SER A 331 14.60 9.14 16.55
CA SER A 331 15.27 7.89 16.94
C SER A 331 14.35 6.90 17.66
N SER A 332 13.54 7.34 18.62
CA SER A 332 12.60 6.44 19.30
C SER A 332 11.57 5.86 18.32
N TYR A 333 11.05 6.67 17.39
CA TYR A 333 10.14 6.20 16.36
C TYR A 333 10.81 5.17 15.42
N THR A 334 12.02 5.46 14.95
CA THR A 334 12.81 4.56 14.09
C THR A 334 13.11 3.23 14.80
N THR A 335 13.45 3.24 16.09
CA THR A 335 13.66 2.01 16.87
C THR A 335 12.39 1.15 16.89
N LEU A 336 11.23 1.74 17.23
CA LEU A 336 9.96 1.00 17.29
C LEU A 336 9.53 0.47 15.91
N TYR A 337 9.71 1.27 14.86
CA TYR A 337 9.47 0.85 13.48
C TYR A 337 10.36 -0.34 13.10
N ASN A 338 11.67 -0.25 13.36
CA ASN A 338 12.62 -1.32 13.05
C ASN A 338 12.29 -2.61 13.80
N ASN A 339 11.85 -2.51 15.05
CA ASN A 339 11.45 -3.69 15.82
C ASN A 339 10.22 -4.41 15.21
N LEU A 340 9.25 -3.65 14.69
CA LEU A 340 8.11 -4.21 13.95
C LEU A 340 8.56 -4.83 12.63
N VAL A 341 9.34 -4.11 11.83
CA VAL A 341 9.90 -4.60 10.56
C VAL A 341 10.65 -5.91 10.79
N ASN A 342 11.56 -5.95 11.75
CA ASN A 342 12.33 -7.16 12.07
C ASN A 342 11.43 -8.33 12.47
N SER A 343 10.40 -8.08 13.27
CA SER A 343 9.43 -9.11 13.67
C SER A 343 8.61 -9.62 12.47
N ILE A 344 8.21 -8.72 11.57
CA ILE A 344 7.49 -9.03 10.33
C ILE A 344 8.36 -9.89 9.41
N PHE A 345 9.59 -9.47 9.11
CA PHE A 345 10.46 -10.20 8.20
C PHE A 345 10.97 -11.52 8.80
N TRP A 346 11.16 -11.60 10.12
CA TRP A 346 11.37 -12.88 10.81
C TRP A 346 10.19 -13.82 10.60
N THR A 347 8.97 -13.33 10.78
CA THR A 347 7.75 -14.12 10.56
C THR A 347 7.66 -14.62 9.12
N ILE A 348 7.93 -13.74 8.14
CA ILE A 348 7.94 -14.11 6.71
C ILE A 348 9.03 -15.15 6.44
N GLU A 349 10.24 -14.98 6.97
CA GLU A 349 11.32 -15.94 6.78
C GLU A 349 10.94 -17.33 7.29
N LYS A 350 10.43 -17.40 8.53
CA LYS A 350 10.15 -18.67 9.20
C LYS A 350 8.91 -19.37 8.65
N LEU A 351 7.88 -18.63 8.27
CA LEU A 351 6.57 -19.18 7.91
C LEU A 351 6.27 -19.20 6.41
N TRP A 352 7.08 -18.54 5.58
CA TRP A 352 6.95 -18.59 4.10
C TRP A 352 8.21 -19.07 3.40
N LEU A 353 9.40 -18.75 3.93
CA LEU A 353 10.66 -18.95 3.21
C LEU A 353 11.48 -20.16 3.70
N LYS A 354 11.20 -20.69 4.89
CA LYS A 354 11.88 -21.87 5.44
C LYS A 354 10.98 -23.10 5.58
N GLU A 355 9.69 -22.97 5.26
CA GLU A 355 8.81 -24.09 4.90
C GLU A 355 9.22 -24.68 3.55
#